data_AF-A0A956YXW1-F1
#
_entry.id   AF-A0A956YXW1-F1
#
_cell.length_a   1.000
_cell.length_b   1.000
_cell.length_c   1.000
_cell.angle_alpha   90.00
_cell.angle_beta   90.00
_cell.angle_gamma   90.00
#
_symmetry.space_group_name_H-M   'P 1'
#
loop_
_entity.id
_entity.type
_entity.pdbx_description
1 polymer ?
#
loop_
_entity_poly.entity_id
_entity_poly.type
_entity_poly.pdbx_seq_one_letter_code
_entity_poly.pdbx_strand_id
1 'polypeptide(L)'
;MLEYTGHFIVDIGLATIAAFVGKQHPSQLTENDLTQIADYMTREYVRQPLRSFLTVVFPNSGFTQPAFLKQPDRQLDYANRVLRGYKEGVPVLEETCVFTGEPAIAIAFGDKEGLALGRAFRQHVPLILGEDIINFHPYGNAGLPISGKALLAIQAFPLGCAKCGGRLLAVHSDNEAMILHFANAFLMENRRAILLAQAAGSTKMPEPHFSYRTLLFDTLL
;
A
#
# COMPACT_ATOMS: atom_id res chain seq x y z
N MET A 1 -10.48 3.46 16.36
CA MET A 1 -11.27 2.86 15.26
C MET A 1 -10.72 3.42 13.96
N LEU A 2 -10.69 2.64 12.87
CA LEU A 2 -10.20 3.13 11.58
C LEU A 2 -11.34 3.78 10.81
N GLU A 3 -11.13 4.98 10.31
CA GLU A 3 -12.11 5.73 9.54
C GLU A 3 -11.50 6.18 8.22
N TYR A 4 -12.33 6.47 7.23
CA TYR A 4 -11.87 7.15 6.03
C TYR A 4 -11.35 8.56 6.39
N THR A 5 -10.25 8.94 5.76
CA THR A 5 -9.51 10.19 6.03
C THR A 5 -9.80 11.26 4.99
N GLY A 6 -10.47 10.91 3.89
CA GLY A 6 -10.65 11.76 2.71
C GLY A 6 -9.44 11.74 1.77
N HIS A 7 -8.34 11.08 2.14
CA HIS A 7 -7.17 10.95 1.29
C HIS A 7 -7.24 9.67 0.46
N PHE A 8 -7.36 9.83 -0.86
CA PHE A 8 -7.67 8.72 -1.78
C PHE A 8 -6.78 7.47 -1.62
N ILE A 9 -5.46 7.64 -1.42
CA ILE A 9 -4.52 6.50 -1.26
C ILE A 9 -4.84 5.72 0.02
N VAL A 10 -5.12 6.42 1.12
CA VAL A 10 -5.37 5.81 2.42
C VAL A 10 -6.75 5.18 2.40
N ASP A 11 -7.76 5.88 1.88
CA ASP A 11 -9.14 5.40 1.85
C ASP A 11 -9.31 4.17 0.99
N ILE A 12 -8.78 4.17 -0.24
CA ILE A 12 -8.78 2.98 -1.09
C ILE A 12 -7.99 1.85 -0.43
N GLY A 13 -6.88 2.17 0.24
CA GLY A 13 -6.13 1.22 1.06
C GLY A 13 -6.98 0.55 2.15
N LEU A 14 -7.68 1.35 2.96
CA LEU A 14 -8.57 0.87 4.02
C LEU A 14 -9.74 0.07 3.46
N ALA A 15 -10.36 0.53 2.36
CA ALA A 15 -11.41 -0.18 1.66
C ALA A 15 -10.92 -1.53 1.12
N THR A 16 -9.68 -1.59 0.61
CA THR A 16 -9.04 -2.83 0.17
C THR A 16 -8.87 -3.81 1.32
N ILE A 17 -8.45 -3.33 2.49
CA ILE A 17 -8.30 -4.16 3.69
C ILE A 17 -9.68 -4.68 4.14
N ALA A 18 -10.69 -3.81 4.19
CA ALA A 18 -12.06 -4.19 4.53
C ALA A 18 -12.60 -5.26 3.56
N ALA A 19 -12.48 -5.04 2.25
CA ALA A 19 -12.85 -6.01 1.23
C ALA A 19 -12.09 -7.34 1.37
N PHE A 20 -10.78 -7.29 1.66
CA PHE A 20 -9.94 -8.48 1.82
C PHE A 20 -10.44 -9.43 2.91
N VAL A 21 -11.00 -8.89 3.99
CA VAL A 21 -11.57 -9.66 5.11
C VAL A 21 -13.11 -9.73 5.09
N GLY A 22 -13.75 -9.26 4.02
CA GLY A 22 -15.20 -9.31 3.86
C GLY A 22 -16.00 -8.35 4.76
N LYS A 23 -15.39 -7.25 5.21
CA LYS A 23 -16.03 -6.20 6.02
C LYS A 23 -16.53 -5.06 5.15
N GLN A 24 -17.59 -4.40 5.63
CA GLN A 24 -18.30 -3.36 4.89
C GLN A 24 -17.81 -1.94 5.20
N HIS A 25 -16.98 -1.78 6.24
CA HIS A 25 -16.47 -0.48 6.62
C HIS A 25 -15.12 -0.59 7.35
N PRO A 26 -14.17 0.36 7.16
CA PRO A 26 -12.90 0.37 7.87
C PRO A 26 -13.04 0.35 9.40
N SER A 27 -14.12 0.94 9.93
CA SER A 27 -14.37 0.99 11.37
C SER A 27 -14.56 -0.38 12.01
N GLN A 28 -14.91 -1.39 11.20
CA GLN A 28 -15.06 -2.77 11.63
C GLN A 28 -13.73 -3.53 11.68
N LEU A 29 -12.63 -2.97 11.15
CA LEU A 29 -11.33 -3.62 11.09
C LEU A 29 -10.72 -3.78 12.49
N THR A 30 -10.19 -4.98 12.73
CA THR A 30 -9.48 -5.38 13.94
C THR A 30 -8.00 -5.60 13.63
N GLU A 31 -7.17 -5.67 14.66
CA GLU A 31 -5.75 -5.98 14.49
C GLU A 31 -5.50 -7.32 13.78
N ASN A 32 -6.37 -8.32 14.00
CA ASN A 32 -6.29 -9.61 13.31
C ASN A 32 -6.54 -9.46 11.81
N ASP A 33 -7.45 -8.57 11.38
CA ASP A 33 -7.70 -8.31 9.96
C ASP A 33 -6.50 -7.64 9.29
N LEU A 34 -5.89 -6.67 9.98
CA LEU A 34 -4.66 -6.02 9.53
C LEU A 34 -3.52 -7.05 9.40
N THR A 35 -3.47 -8.03 10.30
CA THR A 35 -2.48 -9.11 10.27
C THR A 35 -2.66 -10.01 9.06
N GLN A 36 -3.90 -10.40 8.73
CA GLN A 36 -4.17 -11.26 7.58
C GLN A 36 -3.72 -10.65 6.25
N ILE A 37 -4.01 -9.36 6.01
CA ILE A 37 -3.58 -8.72 4.77
C ILE A 37 -2.07 -8.44 4.78
N ALA A 38 -1.49 -8.09 5.93
CA ALA A 38 -0.05 -7.92 6.04
C ALA A 38 0.70 -9.24 5.77
N ASP A 39 0.18 -10.39 6.23
CA ASP A 39 0.72 -11.73 5.92
C ASP A 39 0.64 -12.03 4.42
N TYR A 40 -0.51 -11.70 3.80
CA TYR A 40 -0.68 -11.83 2.36
C TYR A 40 0.36 -10.99 1.60
N MET A 41 0.52 -9.71 1.95
CA MET A 41 1.49 -8.83 1.31
C MET A 41 2.94 -9.27 1.55
N THR A 42 3.31 -9.67 2.77
CA THR A 42 4.64 -10.22 3.06
C THR A 42 4.98 -11.39 2.14
N ARG A 43 4.02 -12.29 1.88
CA ARG A 43 4.23 -13.44 1.00
C ARG A 43 4.24 -13.06 -0.49
N GLU A 44 3.30 -12.23 -0.93
CA GLU A 44 3.10 -11.97 -2.36
C GLU A 44 3.98 -10.85 -2.92
N TYR A 45 4.29 -9.81 -2.14
CA TYR A 45 5.00 -8.62 -2.64
C TYR A 45 6.47 -8.91 -2.95
N VAL A 46 7.04 -9.93 -2.30
CA VAL A 46 8.41 -10.38 -2.54
C VAL A 46 8.53 -11.30 -3.75
N ARG A 47 7.46 -11.63 -4.48
CA ARG A 47 7.50 -12.55 -5.62
C ARG A 47 6.74 -12.02 -6.84
N GLN A 48 6.96 -12.66 -7.98
CA GLN A 48 6.18 -12.35 -9.18
C GLN A 48 4.75 -12.92 -9.07
N PRO A 49 3.77 -12.28 -9.71
CA PRO A 49 3.90 -11.10 -10.59
C PRO A 49 3.82 -9.74 -9.87
N LEU A 50 3.50 -9.73 -8.57
CA LEU A 50 3.24 -8.48 -7.84
C LEU A 50 4.48 -7.61 -7.69
N ARG A 51 5.67 -8.19 -7.56
CA ARG A 51 6.93 -7.43 -7.54
C ARG A 51 7.04 -6.48 -8.74
N SER A 52 6.77 -6.94 -9.96
CA SER A 52 6.82 -6.09 -11.16
C SER A 52 5.76 -4.98 -11.15
N PHE A 53 4.60 -5.25 -10.54
CA PHE A 53 3.52 -4.27 -10.43
C PHE A 53 3.85 -3.17 -9.41
N LEU A 54 4.43 -3.55 -8.26
CA LEU A 54 4.81 -2.64 -7.20
C LEU A 54 5.90 -1.65 -7.61
N THR A 55 6.76 -1.98 -8.59
CA THR A 55 7.78 -1.03 -9.08
C THR A 55 7.17 0.26 -9.63
N VAL A 56 5.93 0.20 -10.14
CA VAL A 56 5.19 1.38 -10.63
C VAL A 56 4.72 2.28 -9.48
N VAL A 57 4.46 1.69 -8.32
CA VAL A 57 3.77 2.35 -7.20
C VAL A 57 4.73 2.77 -6.10
N PHE A 58 5.67 1.88 -5.77
CA PHE A 58 6.67 2.03 -4.72
C PHE A 58 8.07 1.83 -5.32
N PRO A 59 8.53 2.75 -6.18
CA PRO A 59 9.81 2.61 -6.86
C PRO A 59 10.96 2.56 -5.84
N ASN A 60 11.86 1.60 -6.03
CA ASN A 60 13.03 1.36 -5.16
C ASN A 60 12.68 1.01 -3.69
N SER A 61 11.44 0.60 -3.41
CA SER A 61 11.08 -0.02 -2.13
C SER A 61 11.88 -1.30 -1.88
N GLY A 62 12.01 -1.73 -0.61
CA GLY A 62 12.68 -3.00 -0.29
C GLY A 62 12.03 -4.23 -0.94
N PHE A 63 10.77 -4.15 -1.38
CA PHE A 63 10.12 -5.19 -2.18
C PHE A 63 10.68 -5.29 -3.60
N THR A 64 11.05 -4.15 -4.21
CA THR A 64 11.36 -4.02 -5.65
C THR A 64 12.83 -3.75 -5.94
N GLN A 65 13.59 -3.30 -4.95
CA GLN A 65 15.00 -2.93 -5.07
C GLN A 65 15.85 -4.12 -5.60
N PRO A 66 16.46 -4.00 -6.80
CA PRO A 66 17.29 -5.05 -7.39
C PRO A 66 18.35 -5.65 -6.46
N ALA A 67 18.98 -4.83 -5.61
CA ALA A 67 19.99 -5.29 -4.66
C ALA A 67 19.45 -6.26 -3.60
N PHE A 68 18.15 -6.18 -3.27
CA PHE A 68 17.54 -6.95 -2.18
C PHE A 68 16.91 -8.26 -2.70
N LEU A 69 16.77 -8.44 -4.01
CA LEU A 69 16.08 -9.60 -4.60
C LEU A 69 16.78 -10.94 -4.31
N LYS A 70 18.06 -10.90 -3.94
CA LYS A 70 18.87 -12.06 -3.53
C LYS A 70 19.05 -12.16 -2.01
N GLN A 71 18.40 -11.30 -1.24
CA GLN A 71 18.54 -11.16 0.21
C GLN A 71 17.16 -11.28 0.87
N PRO A 72 16.60 -12.51 0.97
CA PRO A 72 15.23 -12.72 1.46
C PRO A 72 15.01 -12.16 2.86
N ASP A 73 15.99 -12.29 3.75
CA ASP A 73 15.93 -11.77 5.12
C ASP A 73 15.78 -10.24 5.15
N ARG A 74 16.47 -9.55 4.22
CA ARG A 74 16.38 -8.09 4.08
C ARG A 74 15.04 -7.64 3.53
N GLN A 75 14.46 -8.41 2.60
CA GLN A 75 13.10 -8.15 2.12
C GLN A 75 12.06 -8.38 3.23
N LEU A 76 12.26 -9.40 4.05
CA LEU A 76 11.39 -9.71 5.18
C LEU A 76 11.49 -8.64 6.29
N ASP A 77 12.70 -8.17 6.59
CA ASP A 77 12.91 -7.05 7.53
C ASP A 77 12.19 -5.78 7.03
N TYR A 78 12.36 -5.43 5.76
CA TYR A 78 11.62 -4.32 5.16
C TYR A 78 10.11 -4.51 5.25
N ALA A 79 9.61 -5.70 4.88
CA ALA A 79 8.19 -6.03 4.96
C ALA A 79 7.66 -5.87 6.40
N ASN A 80 8.42 -6.30 7.40
CA ASN A 80 8.02 -6.14 8.80
C ASN A 80 7.94 -4.67 9.22
N ARG A 81 8.93 -3.84 8.84
CA ARG A 81 8.95 -2.41 9.15
C ARG A 81 7.74 -1.67 8.58
N VAL A 82 7.39 -1.95 7.32
CA VAL A 82 6.33 -1.20 6.61
C VAL A 82 4.93 -1.79 6.79
N LEU A 83 4.82 -3.10 7.02
CA LEU A 83 3.52 -3.77 7.13
C LEU A 83 3.08 -4.02 8.57
N ARG A 84 3.94 -3.94 9.59
CA ARG A 84 3.60 -4.32 10.98
C ARG A 84 3.62 -3.17 11.98
N GLY A 85 3.81 -1.94 11.52
CA GLY A 85 3.84 -0.75 12.39
C GLY A 85 2.54 -0.46 13.14
N TYR A 86 1.42 -1.14 12.81
CA TYR A 86 0.13 -0.95 13.47
C TYR A 86 -0.02 -1.70 14.80
N LYS A 87 0.88 -2.64 15.11
CA LYS A 87 0.77 -3.51 16.29
C LYS A 87 0.94 -2.75 17.60
N GLU A 88 0.26 -3.23 18.64
CA GLU A 88 0.48 -2.76 20.00
C GLU A 88 1.95 -2.94 20.42
N GLY A 89 2.48 -1.96 21.17
CA GLY A 89 3.86 -1.95 21.64
C GLY A 89 4.89 -1.43 20.63
N VAL A 90 4.49 -1.12 19.39
CA VAL A 90 5.35 -0.38 18.45
C VAL A 90 5.56 1.04 19.01
N PRO A 91 6.83 1.49 19.20
CA PRO A 91 7.11 2.84 19.67
C PRO A 91 6.54 3.91 18.73
N VAL A 92 6.08 5.02 19.30
CA VAL A 92 5.50 6.16 18.57
C VAL A 92 6.22 7.47 18.91
N LEU A 93 6.08 8.46 18.03
CA LEU A 93 6.60 9.81 18.18
C LEU A 93 5.49 10.76 18.68
N GLU A 94 5.89 11.94 19.16
CA GLU A 94 4.94 13.02 19.48
C GLU A 94 4.32 13.64 18.23
N GLU A 95 5.02 13.61 17.10
CA GLU A 95 4.51 14.10 15.82
C GLU A 95 3.39 13.20 15.30
N THR A 96 2.34 13.82 14.75
CA THR A 96 1.16 13.12 14.27
C THR A 96 1.27 12.78 12.79
N CYS A 97 0.60 11.70 12.42
CA CYS A 97 0.44 11.28 11.05
C CYS A 97 -0.40 12.30 10.27
N VAL A 98 0.11 12.71 9.10
CA VAL A 98 -0.58 13.68 8.22
C VAL A 98 -1.94 13.19 7.70
N PHE A 99 -2.20 11.88 7.73
CA PHE A 99 -3.42 11.30 7.18
C PHE A 99 -4.46 11.00 8.26
N THR A 100 -4.04 10.43 9.39
CA THR A 100 -4.98 9.92 10.41
C THR A 100 -5.04 10.77 11.66
N GLY A 101 -4.08 11.69 11.86
CA GLY A 101 -3.92 12.42 13.12
C GLY A 101 -3.40 11.57 14.29
N GLU A 102 -3.26 10.26 14.12
CA GLU A 102 -2.65 9.36 15.12
C GLU A 102 -1.14 9.62 15.23
N PRO A 103 -0.48 9.27 16.35
CA PRO A 103 0.97 9.34 16.48
C PRO A 103 1.71 8.62 15.33
N ALA A 104 2.77 9.25 14.81
CA ALA A 104 3.66 8.62 13.84
C ALA A 104 4.48 7.51 14.51
N ILE A 105 4.83 6.47 13.76
CA ILE A 105 5.62 5.35 14.33
C ILE A 105 7.09 5.71 14.45
N ALA A 106 7.73 5.36 15.57
CA ALA A 106 9.13 5.64 15.83
C ALA A 106 10.05 4.53 15.26
N ILE A 107 9.81 4.15 14.00
CA ILE A 107 10.59 3.16 13.25
C ILE A 107 11.13 3.83 11.97
N ALA A 108 12.40 3.59 11.65
CA ALA A 108 12.94 3.92 10.32
C ALA A 108 12.55 2.83 9.30
N PHE A 109 12.00 3.24 8.16
CA PHE A 109 11.51 2.32 7.12
C PHE A 109 12.59 1.78 6.18
N GLY A 110 13.84 2.20 6.37
CA GLY A 110 15.00 1.67 5.66
C GLY A 110 16.05 1.13 6.63
N ASP A 111 17.10 0.57 6.06
CA ASP A 111 18.23 -0.06 6.76
C ASP A 111 19.50 0.80 6.78
N LYS A 112 19.46 1.98 6.15
CA LYS A 112 20.54 2.96 6.20
C LYS A 112 20.61 3.57 7.60
N GLU A 113 21.81 3.63 8.15
CA GLU A 113 22.04 4.31 9.43
C GLU A 113 21.71 5.80 9.35
N GLY A 114 21.16 6.35 10.43
CA GLY A 114 20.81 7.78 10.52
C GLY A 114 19.51 8.19 9.84
N LEU A 115 18.70 7.24 9.34
CA LEU A 115 17.37 7.55 8.81
C LEU A 115 16.44 8.09 9.90
N ALA A 116 15.69 9.13 9.55
CA ALA A 116 14.68 9.70 10.42
C ALA A 116 13.55 8.69 10.69
N LEU A 117 13.17 8.59 11.97
CA LEU A 117 12.07 7.72 12.41
C LEU A 117 10.73 8.24 11.89
N GLY A 118 9.83 7.35 11.49
CA GLY A 118 8.46 7.68 11.11
C GLY A 118 8.31 8.47 9.81
N ARG A 119 9.41 8.72 9.07
CA ARG A 119 9.40 9.49 7.82
C ARG A 119 9.19 8.60 6.62
N ALA A 120 8.06 8.79 5.95
CA ALA A 120 7.72 8.14 4.69
C ALA A 120 8.15 9.01 3.49
N PHE A 121 8.54 8.34 2.40
CA PHE A 121 9.08 8.95 1.17
C PHE A 121 8.49 8.23 -0.04
N ARG A 122 8.90 8.58 -1.26
CA ARG A 122 8.32 8.04 -2.52
C ARG A 122 8.27 6.51 -2.62
N GLN A 123 9.19 5.81 -1.95
CA GLN A 123 9.22 4.35 -1.92
C GLN A 123 8.19 3.74 -0.94
N HIS A 124 7.54 4.56 -0.13
CA HIS A 124 6.54 4.19 0.87
C HIS A 124 5.16 4.75 0.51
N VAL A 125 5.10 5.99 0.03
CA VAL A 125 3.88 6.71 -0.36
C VAL A 125 4.03 7.15 -1.81
N PRO A 126 3.08 6.82 -2.70
CA PRO A 126 3.14 7.24 -4.10
C PRO A 126 2.99 8.77 -4.23
N LEU A 127 3.49 9.33 -5.34
CA LEU A 127 3.31 10.75 -5.71
C LEU A 127 3.95 11.77 -4.74
N ILE A 128 4.93 11.35 -3.94
CA ILE A 128 5.76 12.26 -3.13
C ILE A 128 7.24 12.16 -3.52
N LEU A 129 8.09 12.95 -2.85
CA LEU A 129 9.52 13.08 -3.12
C LEU A 129 10.36 11.98 -2.45
N GLY A 130 11.59 11.82 -2.94
CA GLY A 130 12.60 10.93 -2.34
C GLY A 130 13.36 11.60 -1.20
N GLU A 131 14.14 10.80 -0.48
CA GLU A 131 14.88 11.19 0.74
C GLU A 131 15.80 12.41 0.56
N ASP A 132 16.51 12.50 -0.58
CA ASP A 132 17.58 13.48 -0.77
C ASP A 132 17.10 14.85 -1.31
N ILE A 133 15.79 15.08 -1.41
CA ILE A 133 15.21 16.27 -2.07
C ILE A 133 14.61 17.25 -1.03
N ILE A 134 15.44 17.77 -0.12
CA ILE A 134 14.97 18.60 1.00
C ILE A 134 14.24 19.90 0.57
N ASN A 135 14.70 20.53 -0.52
CA ASN A 135 14.24 21.86 -0.95
C ASN A 135 12.76 21.92 -1.37
N PHE A 136 12.13 20.77 -1.61
CA PHE A 136 10.76 20.68 -2.09
C PHE A 136 9.81 20.04 -1.06
N HIS A 137 10.29 19.83 0.18
CA HIS A 137 9.45 19.43 1.29
C HIS A 137 8.86 20.66 2.03
N PRO A 138 7.61 20.60 2.49
CA PRO A 138 7.01 21.67 3.29
C PRO A 138 7.90 22.00 4.50
N TYR A 139 8.17 23.30 4.70
CA TYR A 139 9.03 23.81 5.76
C TYR A 139 10.44 23.21 5.81
N GLY A 140 10.92 22.62 4.71
CA GLY A 140 12.21 21.92 4.66
C GLY A 140 12.25 20.63 5.49
N ASN A 141 11.09 20.11 5.94
CA ASN A 141 11.01 18.89 6.72
C ASN A 141 10.82 17.66 5.82
N ALA A 142 11.91 16.92 5.61
CA ALA A 142 11.92 15.81 4.67
C ALA A 142 11.05 14.62 5.12
N GLY A 143 10.21 14.16 4.20
CA GLY A 143 9.32 13.01 4.38
C GLY A 143 8.04 13.32 5.16
N LEU A 144 7.05 12.44 5.03
CA LEU A 144 5.76 12.55 5.71
C LEU A 144 5.78 11.77 7.02
N PRO A 145 5.39 12.37 8.17
CA PRO A 145 5.16 11.60 9.38
C PRO A 145 3.93 10.69 9.19
N ILE A 146 4.08 9.40 9.48
CA ILE A 146 3.04 8.40 9.20
C ILE A 146 2.80 7.45 10.37
N SER A 147 1.52 7.13 10.65
CA SER A 147 1.15 6.08 11.61
C SER A 147 1.26 4.71 10.95
N GLY A 148 1.42 3.67 11.75
CA GLY A 148 1.54 2.30 11.23
C GLY A 148 0.31 1.81 10.48
N LYS A 149 -0.89 2.27 10.89
CA LYS A 149 -2.13 1.94 10.21
C LYS A 149 -2.24 2.63 8.85
N ALA A 150 -1.88 3.92 8.78
CA ALA A 150 -1.85 4.65 7.52
C ALA A 150 -0.84 4.03 6.55
N LEU A 151 0.36 3.67 7.05
CA LEU A 151 1.37 3.02 6.23
C LEU A 151 0.90 1.68 5.68
N LEU A 152 0.27 0.83 6.50
CA LEU A 152 -0.31 -0.44 6.04
C LEU A 152 -1.39 -0.20 4.98
N ALA A 153 -2.31 0.75 5.20
CA ALA A 153 -3.36 1.09 4.23
C ALA A 153 -2.74 1.52 2.89
N ILE A 154 -1.73 2.39 2.91
CA ILE A 154 -1.01 2.81 1.71
C ILE A 154 -0.35 1.61 1.03
N GLN A 155 0.23 0.67 1.77
CA GLN A 155 0.83 -0.53 1.17
C GLN A 155 -0.23 -1.47 0.56
N ALA A 156 -1.46 -1.49 1.08
CA ALA A 156 -2.59 -2.26 0.53
C ALA A 156 -3.25 -1.58 -0.68
N PHE A 157 -3.14 -0.26 -0.82
CA PHE A 157 -3.73 0.55 -1.91
C PHE A 157 -3.61 -0.05 -3.32
N PRO A 158 -2.43 -0.56 -3.77
CA PRO A 158 -2.30 -1.09 -5.13
C PRO A 158 -3.20 -2.28 -5.41
N LEU A 159 -3.54 -3.08 -4.38
CA LEU A 159 -4.39 -4.27 -4.53
C LEU A 159 -5.86 -3.90 -4.77
N GLY A 160 -6.31 -2.74 -4.29
CA GLY A 160 -7.64 -2.19 -4.60
C GLY A 160 -7.67 -1.29 -5.82
N CYS A 161 -6.62 -1.30 -6.64
CA CYS A 161 -6.55 -0.58 -7.91
C CYS A 161 -6.49 -1.56 -9.07
N ALA A 162 -7.04 -1.20 -10.23
CA ALA A 162 -6.80 -1.97 -11.45
C ALA A 162 -5.48 -1.56 -12.10
N LYS A 163 -4.68 -2.53 -12.55
CA LYS A 163 -3.55 -2.27 -13.44
C LYS A 163 -4.11 -2.03 -14.84
N CYS A 164 -3.91 -0.86 -15.46
CA CYS A 164 -4.38 -0.61 -16.82
C CYS A 164 -3.33 0.18 -17.61
N GLY A 165 -2.79 -0.42 -18.68
CA GLY A 165 -1.83 0.24 -19.57
C GLY A 165 -0.52 0.62 -18.86
N GLY A 166 -0.06 -0.24 -17.96
CA GLY A 166 1.14 0.00 -17.15
C GLY A 166 0.97 1.08 -16.06
N ARG A 167 -0.27 1.50 -15.77
CA ARG A 167 -0.61 2.48 -14.71
C ARG A 167 -1.62 1.88 -13.72
N LEU A 168 -1.91 2.61 -12.65
CA LEU A 168 -3.02 2.31 -11.74
C LEU A 168 -4.26 3.10 -12.14
N LEU A 169 -5.40 2.41 -12.19
CA LEU A 169 -6.72 3.00 -12.09
C LEU A 169 -7.20 2.86 -10.65
N ALA A 170 -7.20 3.98 -9.94
CA ALA A 170 -7.72 4.14 -8.59
C ALA A 170 -9.06 4.89 -8.68
N VAL A 171 -10.08 4.42 -7.98
CA VAL A 171 -11.41 5.05 -7.95
C VAL A 171 -11.75 5.45 -6.53
N HIS A 172 -11.94 6.75 -6.32
CA HIS A 172 -12.34 7.35 -5.04
C HIS A 172 -13.58 8.20 -5.25
N SER A 173 -14.39 8.33 -4.20
CA SER A 173 -15.67 9.01 -4.22
C SER A 173 -16.01 9.47 -2.81
N ASP A 174 -16.80 10.53 -2.68
CA ASP A 174 -17.39 10.92 -1.40
C ASP A 174 -18.43 9.89 -0.89
N ASN A 175 -18.86 8.96 -1.75
CA ASN A 175 -19.69 7.83 -1.33
C ASN A 175 -18.79 6.63 -0.97
N GLU A 176 -18.71 6.33 0.32
CA GLU A 176 -17.92 5.23 0.88
C GLU A 176 -18.26 3.86 0.28
N ALA A 177 -19.53 3.61 -0.03
CA ALA A 177 -19.96 2.36 -0.66
C ALA A 177 -19.34 2.19 -2.05
N MET A 178 -19.10 3.30 -2.77
CA MET A 178 -18.42 3.28 -4.06
C MET A 178 -16.94 2.96 -3.90
N ILE A 179 -16.26 3.54 -2.89
CA ILE A 179 -14.85 3.23 -2.61
C ILE A 179 -14.71 1.72 -2.35
N LEU A 180 -15.56 1.16 -1.49
CA LEU A 180 -15.55 -0.26 -1.17
C LEU A 180 -15.87 -1.14 -2.38
N HIS A 181 -16.90 -0.79 -3.16
CA HIS A 181 -17.31 -1.53 -4.36
C HIS A 181 -16.15 -1.69 -5.35
N PHE A 182 -15.51 -0.59 -5.73
CA PHE A 182 -14.38 -0.63 -6.67
C PHE A 182 -13.16 -1.32 -6.08
N ALA A 183 -12.80 -1.03 -4.82
CA ALA A 183 -11.66 -1.68 -4.16
C ALA A 183 -11.87 -3.21 -4.10
N ASN A 184 -13.08 -3.68 -3.79
CA ASN A 184 -13.43 -5.08 -3.77
C ASN A 184 -13.35 -5.72 -5.17
N ALA A 185 -13.97 -5.10 -6.18
CA ALA A 185 -13.97 -5.62 -7.54
C ALA A 185 -12.53 -5.76 -8.09
N PHE A 186 -11.71 -4.73 -7.92
CA PHE A 186 -10.31 -4.75 -8.34
C PHE A 186 -9.47 -5.72 -7.53
N LEU A 187 -9.69 -5.83 -6.22
CA LEU A 187 -9.00 -6.82 -5.39
C LEU A 187 -9.28 -8.25 -5.84
N MET A 188 -10.54 -8.58 -6.13
CA MET A 188 -10.94 -9.91 -6.58
C MET A 188 -10.32 -10.25 -7.93
N GLU A 189 -10.35 -9.31 -8.88
CA GLU A 189 -9.73 -9.50 -10.19
C GLU A 189 -8.19 -9.61 -10.09
N ASN A 190 -7.55 -8.76 -9.27
CA ASN A 190 -6.11 -8.82 -9.03
C ASN A 190 -5.71 -10.17 -8.44
N ARG A 191 -6.43 -10.68 -7.43
CA ARG A 191 -6.15 -12.00 -6.84
C ARG A 191 -6.30 -13.12 -7.87
N ARG A 192 -7.33 -13.06 -8.73
CA ARG A 192 -7.51 -14.01 -9.84
C ARG A 192 -6.34 -13.95 -10.82
N ALA A 193 -5.95 -12.74 -11.24
CA ALA A 193 -4.85 -12.49 -12.15
C ALA A 193 -3.50 -12.96 -11.59
N ILE A 194 -3.25 -12.77 -10.29
CA ILE A 194 -2.06 -13.25 -9.58
C ILE A 194 -1.98 -14.77 -9.64
N LEU A 195 -3.07 -15.47 -9.29
CA LEU A 195 -3.11 -16.94 -9.29
C LEU A 195 -2.89 -17.51 -10.70
N LEU A 196 -3.54 -16.93 -11.71
CA LEU A 196 -3.36 -17.34 -13.10
C LEU A 196 -1.92 -17.12 -13.59
N ALA A 197 -1.33 -15.97 -13.29
CA ALA A 197 0.05 -15.68 -13.65
C ALA A 197 1.04 -16.63 -12.96
N GLN A 198 0.81 -16.95 -11.68
CA GLN A 198 1.63 -17.90 -10.94
C GLN A 198 1.52 -19.32 -11.51
N ALA A 199 0.31 -19.79 -11.82
CA ALA A 199 0.09 -21.09 -12.45
C ALA A 199 0.74 -21.17 -13.85
N ALA A 200 0.77 -20.07 -14.59
CA ALA A 200 1.40 -19.97 -15.91
C ALA A 200 2.92 -19.69 -15.85
N GLY A 201 3.52 -19.47 -14.69
CA GLY A 201 4.92 -19.06 -14.56
C GLY A 201 5.22 -17.66 -15.12
N SER A 202 4.19 -16.82 -15.31
CA SER A 202 4.34 -15.46 -15.84
C SER A 202 4.93 -14.52 -14.79
N THR A 203 5.85 -13.66 -15.22
CA THR A 203 6.42 -12.60 -14.38
C THR A 203 5.54 -11.35 -14.29
N LYS A 204 4.45 -11.29 -15.08
CA LYS A 204 3.56 -10.14 -15.17
C LYS A 204 2.10 -10.57 -15.01
N MET A 205 1.32 -9.73 -14.32
CA MET A 205 -0.13 -9.85 -14.34
C MET A 205 -0.66 -9.53 -15.75
N PRO A 206 -1.68 -10.25 -16.24
CA PRO A 206 -2.37 -9.90 -17.47
C PRO A 206 -2.88 -8.46 -17.41
N GLU A 207 -2.90 -7.79 -18.56
CA GLU A 207 -3.59 -6.51 -18.68
C GLU A 207 -5.11 -6.75 -18.76
N PRO A 208 -5.94 -5.86 -18.19
CA PRO A 208 -7.37 -5.89 -18.39
C PRO A 208 -7.71 -5.80 -19.88
N HIS A 209 -8.83 -6.41 -20.25
CA HIS A 209 -9.34 -6.33 -21.62
C HIS A 209 -9.71 -4.90 -22.02
N PHE A 210 -10.19 -4.11 -21.05
CA PHE A 210 -10.70 -2.77 -21.27
C PHE A 210 -9.67 -1.68 -20.96
N SER A 211 -9.76 -0.58 -21.72
CA SER A 211 -9.10 0.68 -21.36
C SER A 211 -9.69 1.25 -20.07
N TYR A 212 -8.96 2.14 -19.39
CA TYR A 212 -9.37 2.68 -18.08
C TYR A 212 -10.77 3.30 -18.07
N ARG A 213 -11.21 3.93 -19.18
CA ARG A 213 -12.56 4.52 -19.28
C ARG A 213 -13.63 3.44 -19.29
N THR A 214 -13.46 2.44 -20.15
CA THR A 214 -14.43 1.35 -20.28
C THR A 214 -14.43 0.47 -19.04
N LEU A 215 -13.26 0.22 -18.46
CA LEU A 215 -13.12 -0.56 -17.23
C LEU A 215 -13.85 0.10 -16.05
N LEU A 216 -13.82 1.44 -15.95
CA LEU A 216 -14.57 2.16 -14.93
C LEU A 216 -16.08 1.91 -15.03
N PHE A 217 -16.65 2.02 -16.23
CA PHE A 217 -18.07 1.76 -16.44
C PHE A 217 -18.44 0.28 -16.26
N ASP A 218 -17.61 -0.62 -16.78
CA ASP A 218 -17.81 -2.07 -16.66
C ASP A 218 -17.80 -2.54 -15.19
N THR A 219 -16.93 -1.95 -14.36
CA THR A 219 -16.87 -2.26 -12.93
C THR A 219 -18.00 -1.61 -12.14
N LEU A 220 -18.57 -0.51 -12.64
CA LEU A 220 -19.67 0.20 -11.97
C LEU A 220 -21.02 -0.54 -12.10
N LEU A 221 -21.23 -1.22 -13.23
CA LEU A 221 -22.47 -1.91 -13.60
C LEU A 221 -22.59 -3.29 -12.95
#